data_AF-A0A940U1K8-F1
#
_entry.id   AF-A0A940U1K8-F1
#
_cell.length_a   1.000
_cell.length_b   1.000
_cell.length_c   1.000
_cell.angle_alpha   90.00
_cell.angle_beta   90.00
_cell.angle_gamma   90.00
#
_symmetry.space_group_name_H-M   'P 1'
#
loop_
_entity.id
_entity.type
_entity.pdbx_description
1 polymer ?
#
loop_
_entity_poly.entity_id
_entity_poly.type
_entity_poly.pdbx_seq_one_letter_code
_entity_poly.pdbx_strand_id
1 'polypeptide(L)' 'MKIQELFDLKGRVAVVTGGGKGIGFKMAEGLAEAGANL' A
#
# COMPACT_ATOMS: atom_id res chain seq x y z
N MET A 1 4.71 12.66 17.14
CA MET A 1 4.69 12.03 15.80
C MET A 1 3.24 11.87 15.39
N LYS A 2 2.86 12.31 14.19
CA LYS A 2 1.47 12.14 13.73
C LYS A 2 1.28 10.72 13.20
N ILE A 3 0.11 10.13 13.43
CA ILE A 3 -0.12 8.73 13.03
C ILE A 3 -0.01 8.53 11.51
N GLN A 4 -0.35 9.54 10.71
CA GLN A 4 -0.20 9.50 9.26
C GLN A 4 1.27 9.41 8.81
N GLU A 5 2.20 10.02 9.55
CA GLU A 5 3.64 10.00 9.21
C GLU A 5 4.23 8.59 9.39
N LEU A 6 3.65 7.77 10.28
CA LEU A 6 4.06 6.37 10.47
C LEU A 6 3.71 5.47 9.28
N PHE A 7 2.70 5.85 8.51
CA PHE A 7 2.14 5.04 7.43
C PHE A 7 2.29 5.69 6.06
N ASP A 8 3.03 6.80 5.94
CA ASP A 8 3.34 7.40 4.64
C ASP A 8 4.35 6.52 3.91
N LEU A 9 3.94 5.98 2.75
CA LEU A 9 4.74 5.11 1.90
C LEU A 9 5.20 5.81 0.62
N LYS A 10 5.08 7.14 0.51
CA LYS A 10 5.56 7.89 -0.66
C LYS A 10 7.02 7.57 -1.00
N GLY A 11 7.27 7.28 -2.27
CA GLY A 11 8.60 6.94 -2.79
C GLY A 11 9.06 5.52 -2.48
N ARG A 12 8.20 4.69 -1.88
CA ARG A 12 8.47 3.25 -1.68
C ARG A 12 7.83 2.43 -2.79
N VAL A 13 8.45 1.30 -3.11
CA VAL A 13 7.89 0.29 -4.03
C VAL A 13 7.46 -0.92 -3.21
N ALA A 14 6.26 -1.43 -3.48
CA ALA A 14 5.68 -2.59 -2.82
C ALA A 14 5.29 -3.64 -3.87
N VAL A 15 5.44 -4.93 -3.57
CA VAL A 15 5.00 -6.02 -4.45
C VAL A 15 3.94 -6.83 -3.73
N VAL A 16 2.77 -6.97 -4.36
CA VAL A 16 1.67 -7.76 -3.81
C VAL A 16 1.40 -8.98 -4.68
N THR A 17 1.75 -10.16 -4.17
CA THR A 17 1.40 -11.42 -4.82
C THR A 17 -0.09 -11.73 -4.65
N GLY A 18 -0.75 -12.24 -5.69
CA GLY A 18 -2.18 -12.55 -5.62
C GLY A 18 -3.09 -11.31 -5.63
N GLY A 19 -2.63 -10.18 -6.13
CA GLY A 19 -3.37 -8.90 -6.16
C GLY A 19 -4.61 -8.84 -7.06
N GLY A 20 -4.97 -9.91 -7.76
CA GLY A 20 -6.05 -9.89 -8.75
C GLY A 20 -7.47 -9.83 -8.18
N LYS A 21 -7.68 -10.26 -6.92
CA LYS A 21 -8.99 -10.21 -6.24
C LYS A 21 -8.87 -10.41 -4.73
N GLY A 22 -9.98 -10.21 -4.01
CA GLY A 22 -10.08 -10.50 -2.59
C GLY A 22 -9.09 -9.70 -1.74
N ILE A 23 -8.43 -10.36 -0.80
CA ILE A 23 -7.53 -9.72 0.17
C ILE A 23 -6.31 -9.09 -0.52
N GLY A 24 -5.71 -9.79 -1.49
CA GLY A 24 -4.56 -9.27 -2.22
C GLY A 24 -4.88 -7.96 -2.95
N PHE A 25 -6.06 -7.86 -3.57
CA PHE A 25 -6.50 -6.64 -4.22
C PHE A 25 -6.70 -5.49 -3.22
N LYS A 26 -7.36 -5.75 -2.08
CA LYS A 26 -7.58 -4.73 -1.04
C LYS A 26 -6.30 -4.30 -0.33
N MET A 27 -5.33 -5.20 -0.19
CA MET A 27 -3.99 -4.86 0.29
C MET A 27 -3.26 -3.94 -0.70
N ALA A 28 -3.32 -4.25 -2.00
CA ALA A 28 -2.76 -3.38 -3.03
C ALA A 28 -3.41 -1.99 -2.99
N GLU A 29 -4.74 -1.88 -2.97
CA GLU A 29 -5.43 -0.57 -2.84
C GLU A 29 -4.95 0.23 -1.62
N GLY A 30 -4.95 -0.37 -0.42
CA GLY A 30 -4.54 0.36 0.80
C GLY A 30 -3.08 0.82 0.78
N LEU A 31 -2.18 0.01 0.19
CA LEU A 31 -0.77 0.40 0.02
C LEU A 31 -0.61 1.55 -0.99
N ALA A 32 -1.41 1.55 -2.07
CA ALA A 32 -1.44 2.66 -3.04
C ALA A 32 -1.95 3.96 -2.39
N GLU A 33 -3.03 3.88 -1.61
CA GLU A 33 -3.60 5.01 -0.87
C GLU A 33 -2.60 5.64 0.11
N ALA A 34 -1.76 4.80 0.73
CA ALA A 34 -0.66 5.23 1.57
C ALA A 34 0.53 5.83 0.79
N GLY A 35 0.54 5.77 -0.54
CA GLY A 35 1.52 6.39 -1.42
C GLY A 35 2.61 5.46 -1.98
N ALA A 36 2.49 4.15 -1.81
CA ALA A 36 3.42 3.20 -2.41
C ALA A 36 3.19 3.06 -3.93
N ASN A 37 4.26 2.81 -4.67
CA ASN A 37 4.19 2.32 -6.05
C ASN A 37 4.11 0.79 -6.04
N LEU A 38 3.17 0.20 -6.80
CA LEU A 38 2.86 -1.24 -6.76
C LEU A 38 3.36 -2.02 -7.97
#